data_AF-A0A1X7TI06-F1
#
_entry.id   AF-A0A1X7TI06-F1
#
_cell.length_a   1.000
_cell.length_b   1.000
_cell.length_c   1.000
_cell.angle_alpha   90.00
_cell.angle_beta   90.00
_cell.angle_gamma   90.00
#
_symmetry.space_group_name_H-M   'P 1'
#
loop_
_entity.id
_entity.type
_entity.pdbx_description
1 polymer ?
#
loop_
_entity_poly.entity_id
_entity_poly.type
_entity_poly.pdbx_seq_one_letter_code
_entity_poly.pdbx_strand_id
1 'polypeptide(L)'
;MIEHDDHSVTVNQNTHQDLFSIMQHHHNEITKAFPEDSFPYIFWMSQYKAATRSASPTGMRWNPAMIRWCVYLQQKSSTAYELLRKSKCLHLPSQRTLREYIHHNKPGIGFSNELDEQLVLDSKLQSLESHQKYVGIIADEMYIKQGLVYDKTTGDLVGYCRIGEINDHLLQLEREYTESNGDAANNTHTLAKTMLVLMIRGLFTSLTFPYASFATSNLTGEQMVPIFYEGIMRIERCGFKVLTITLDGCSVNRKFMQIVSNPDTTVPHKFKNPLSNNSREIFLFSDPSHLIKTARNCLANQSRNMQYNGNPISWKFIVKLYHIITESTGLTVLPKIKYEHVFLTNFSKMRVDLAAQVLSQSVATALRTYLKGESEETAKYIEMFDRIFDSLNVTNYTTCYTKRKYFQSPYRWNNDLRIKWMQFEFLPWLKNWEDQVKSKEDLKAREKNNLIISQETLLGIRITAYSFIDLLKCIFTIPGVKPFLS
;
A
#
# COMPACT_ATOMS: atom_id res chain seq x y z
N MET A 1 22.86 -2.54 28.23
CA MET A 1 22.70 -1.47 29.23
C MET A 1 21.75 -1.94 30.31
N ILE A 2 22.27 -2.75 31.23
CA ILE A 2 21.83 -2.70 32.62
C ILE A 2 23.18 -2.53 33.32
N GLU A 3 23.46 -1.33 33.82
CA GLU A 3 24.63 -1.10 34.67
C GLU A 3 24.48 -1.98 35.90
N HIS A 4 25.59 -2.59 36.33
CA HIS A 4 25.64 -3.39 37.54
C HIS A 4 25.44 -2.44 38.71
N ASP A 5 24.22 -2.39 39.23
CA ASP A 5 23.89 -1.65 40.44
C ASP A 5 24.33 -2.50 41.64
N ASP A 6 25.23 -1.98 42.46
CA ASP A 6 25.74 -2.63 43.69
C ASP A 6 24.67 -2.75 44.79
N HIS A 7 23.44 -2.26 44.53
CA HIS A 7 22.24 -2.50 45.33
C HIS A 7 21.32 -3.60 44.77
N SER A 8 21.73 -4.31 43.71
CA SER A 8 20.94 -5.43 43.17
C SER A 8 21.05 -6.68 44.05
N VAL A 9 19.94 -7.03 44.72
CA VAL A 9 19.82 -8.28 45.49
C VAL A 9 19.78 -9.45 44.51
N THR A 10 20.73 -10.37 44.64
CA THR A 10 20.72 -11.61 43.85
C THR A 10 19.51 -12.45 44.27
N VAL A 11 18.53 -12.60 43.38
CA VAL A 11 17.32 -13.40 43.62
C VAL A 11 17.73 -14.85 43.88
N ASN A 12 17.82 -15.23 45.15
CA ASN A 12 18.15 -16.58 45.59
C ASN A 12 16.91 -17.48 45.52
N GLN A 13 17.08 -18.79 45.66
CA GLN A 13 15.97 -19.75 45.65
C GLN A 13 14.89 -19.44 46.70
N ASN A 14 15.24 -18.77 47.80
CA ASN A 14 14.32 -18.37 48.86
C ASN A 14 13.36 -17.26 48.39
N THR A 15 13.83 -16.28 47.59
CA THR A 15 12.97 -15.21 47.07
C THR A 15 11.92 -15.73 46.07
N HIS A 16 12.23 -16.82 45.35
CA HIS A 16 11.26 -17.50 44.48
C HIS A 16 10.15 -18.20 45.30
N GLN A 17 10.48 -18.71 46.48
CA GLN A 17 9.49 -19.28 47.41
C GLN A 17 8.59 -18.19 47.99
N ASP A 18 9.10 -16.97 48.22
CA ASP A 18 8.29 -15.85 48.71
C ASP A 18 7.23 -15.43 47.68
N LEU A 19 7.61 -15.26 46.41
CA LEU A 19 6.67 -14.97 45.33
C LEU A 19 5.61 -16.07 45.20
N PHE A 20 6.02 -17.33 45.31
CA PHE A 20 5.10 -18.45 45.26
C PHE A 20 4.12 -18.43 46.45
N SER A 21 4.61 -18.13 47.64
CA SER A 21 3.82 -18.04 48.88
C SER A 21 2.80 -16.89 48.80
N ILE A 22 3.21 -15.74 48.25
CA ILE A 22 2.32 -14.60 47.95
C ILE A 22 1.25 -15.01 46.92
N MET A 23 1.65 -15.69 45.84
CA MET A 23 0.71 -16.17 44.82
C MET A 23 -0.32 -17.15 45.39
N GLN A 24 0.08 -18.04 46.30
CA GLN A 24 -0.83 -18.96 46.99
C GLN A 24 -1.79 -18.24 47.93
N HIS A 25 -1.28 -17.31 48.74
CA HIS A 25 -2.07 -16.56 49.70
C HIS A 25 -3.20 -15.75 49.03
N HIS A 26 -2.87 -15.08 47.92
CA HIS A 26 -3.82 -14.24 47.18
C HIS A 26 -4.57 -14.96 46.06
N HIS A 27 -4.34 -16.27 45.86
CA HIS A 27 -4.96 -17.02 44.76
C HIS A 27 -6.50 -16.93 44.81
N ASN A 28 -7.08 -17.17 45.98
CA ASN A 28 -8.53 -17.19 46.19
C ASN A 28 -9.17 -15.80 46.08
N GLU A 29 -8.41 -14.75 46.37
CA GLU A 29 -8.89 -13.36 46.23
C GLU A 29 -8.95 -12.98 44.75
N ILE A 30 -7.90 -13.28 43.99
CA ILE A 30 -7.81 -12.96 42.57
C ILE A 30 -8.81 -13.78 41.75
N THR A 31 -9.04 -15.05 42.08
CA THR A 31 -10.06 -15.87 41.40
C THR A 31 -11.49 -15.40 41.66
N LYS A 32 -11.76 -14.73 42.79
CA LYS A 32 -13.05 -14.10 43.09
C LYS A 32 -13.20 -12.71 42.49
N ALA A 33 -12.09 -11.98 42.34
CA ALA A 33 -12.09 -10.59 41.84
C ALA A 33 -12.33 -10.49 40.34
N PHE A 34 -11.97 -11.52 39.57
CA PHE A 34 -12.06 -11.52 38.11
C PHE A 34 -12.97 -12.63 37.58
N PRO A 35 -13.84 -12.35 36.60
CA PRO A 35 -14.63 -13.37 35.90
C PRO A 35 -13.73 -14.43 35.23
N GLU A 36 -14.19 -15.68 35.19
CA GLU A 36 -13.39 -16.81 34.67
C GLU A 36 -13.01 -16.69 33.19
N ASP A 37 -13.83 -15.99 32.41
CA ASP A 37 -13.63 -15.72 30.98
C ASP A 37 -12.72 -14.50 30.72
N SER A 38 -12.38 -13.73 31.75
CA SER A 38 -11.54 -12.55 31.62
C SER A 38 -10.07 -12.90 31.41
N PHE A 39 -9.37 -12.08 30.61
CA PHE A 39 -7.93 -12.27 30.39
C PHE A 39 -7.10 -12.21 31.69
N PRO A 40 -7.34 -11.29 32.65
CA PRO A 40 -6.63 -11.29 33.93
C PRO A 40 -6.75 -12.61 34.70
N TYR A 41 -7.95 -13.20 34.74
CA TYR A 41 -8.16 -14.52 35.36
C TYR A 41 -7.37 -15.61 34.63
N ILE A 42 -7.49 -15.68 33.30
CA ILE A 42 -6.80 -16.68 32.48
C ILE A 42 -5.28 -16.55 32.61
N PHE A 43 -4.76 -15.32 32.62
CA PHE A 43 -3.36 -15.01 32.81
C PHE A 43 -2.88 -15.48 34.17
N TRP A 44 -3.55 -15.06 35.25
CA TRP A 44 -3.21 -15.43 36.62
C TRP A 44 -3.23 -16.94 36.79
N MET A 45 -4.29 -17.61 36.33
CA MET A 45 -4.44 -19.04 36.49
C MET A 45 -3.40 -19.82 35.68
N SER A 46 -2.96 -19.29 34.54
CA SER A 46 -1.86 -19.87 33.78
C SER A 46 -0.51 -19.70 34.49
N GLN A 47 -0.22 -18.52 35.06
CA GLN A 47 0.99 -18.28 35.85
C GLN A 47 1.01 -19.15 37.12
N TYR A 48 -0.10 -19.22 37.84
CA TYR A 48 -0.24 -20.02 39.05
C TYR A 48 -0.05 -21.52 38.76
N LYS A 49 -0.67 -22.04 37.71
CA LYS A 49 -0.46 -23.43 37.25
C LYS A 49 0.98 -23.69 36.80
N ALA A 50 1.66 -22.71 36.23
CA ALA A 50 3.06 -22.86 35.83
C ALA A 50 3.98 -22.91 37.06
N ALA A 51 3.74 -22.03 38.03
CA ALA A 51 4.54 -21.92 39.24
C ALA A 51 4.34 -23.11 40.19
N THR A 52 3.13 -23.68 40.27
CA THR A 52 2.78 -24.80 41.17
C THR A 52 3.24 -26.17 40.67
N ARG A 53 3.77 -26.29 39.45
CA ARG A 53 4.24 -27.57 38.90
C ARG A 53 5.65 -27.88 39.38
N SER A 54 5.75 -28.71 40.41
CA SER A 54 7.03 -29.09 41.03
C SER A 54 7.79 -30.23 40.33
N ALA A 55 7.19 -30.96 39.37
CA ALA A 55 7.72 -32.24 38.90
C ALA A 55 8.39 -32.23 37.51
N SER A 56 8.06 -31.30 36.61
CA SER A 56 8.72 -31.19 35.31
C SER A 56 8.46 -29.84 34.63
N PRO A 57 9.49 -29.20 34.04
CA PRO A 57 9.34 -27.97 33.25
C PRO A 57 8.66 -28.20 31.88
N THR A 58 8.36 -29.45 31.51
CA THR A 58 7.74 -29.82 30.22
C THR A 58 6.26 -30.20 30.38
N GLY A 59 5.48 -30.06 29.30
CA GLY A 59 4.09 -30.54 29.24
C GLY A 59 3.03 -29.61 29.86
N MET A 60 3.33 -28.32 30.02
CA MET A 60 2.31 -27.33 30.36
C MET A 60 1.36 -27.11 29.18
N ARG A 61 0.05 -27.26 29.42
CA ARG A 61 -1.00 -26.93 28.46
C ARG A 61 -1.48 -25.51 28.73
N TRP A 62 -1.19 -24.61 27.79
CA TRP A 62 -1.56 -23.21 27.87
C TRP A 62 -3.00 -22.99 27.41
N ASN A 63 -3.69 -22.03 28.03
CA ASN A 63 -4.98 -21.58 27.50
C ASN A 63 -4.79 -20.92 26.11
N PRO A 64 -5.67 -21.15 25.13
CA PRO A 64 -5.57 -20.54 23.80
C PRO A 64 -5.45 -19.01 23.82
N ALA A 65 -6.11 -18.32 24.75
CA ALA A 65 -6.00 -16.86 24.90
C ALA A 65 -4.58 -16.44 25.33
N MET A 66 -3.91 -17.22 26.19
CA MET A 66 -2.51 -16.99 26.54
C MET A 66 -1.58 -17.19 25.36
N ILE A 67 -1.80 -18.24 24.56
CA ILE A 67 -1.02 -18.47 23.34
C ILE A 67 -1.18 -17.30 22.38
N ARG A 68 -2.41 -16.86 22.10
CA ARG A 68 -2.66 -15.70 21.22
C ARG A 68 -1.96 -14.44 21.70
N TRP A 69 -2.03 -14.15 23.00
CA TRP A 69 -1.33 -13.00 23.59
C TRP A 69 0.20 -13.13 23.46
N CYS A 70 0.75 -14.32 23.69
CA CYS A 70 2.18 -14.57 23.54
C CYS A 70 2.65 -14.48 22.09
N VAL A 71 1.86 -14.97 21.12
CA VAL A 71 2.14 -14.79 19.69
C VAL A 71 2.17 -13.31 19.33
N TYR A 72 1.18 -12.53 19.79
CA TYR A 72 1.15 -11.09 19.56
C TYR A 72 2.39 -10.39 20.13
N LEU A 73 2.77 -10.71 21.37
CA LEU A 73 3.97 -10.14 22.01
C LEU A 73 5.26 -10.52 21.28
N GLN A 74 5.39 -11.78 20.87
CA GLN A 74 6.53 -12.30 20.12
C GLN A 74 6.64 -11.69 18.71
N GLN A 75 5.51 -11.41 18.06
CA GLN A 75 5.47 -10.68 16.78
C GLN A 75 5.88 -9.22 16.93
N LYS A 76 5.54 -8.56 18.05
CA LYS A 76 6.00 -7.19 18.33
C LYS A 76 7.49 -7.11 18.61
N SER A 77 8.03 -8.05 19.38
CA SER A 77 9.48 -8.16 19.62
C SER A 77 9.84 -9.55 20.13
N SER A 78 10.49 -10.35 19.29
CA SER A 78 10.97 -11.69 19.68
C SER A 78 12.04 -11.61 20.77
N THR A 79 12.90 -10.59 20.73
CA THR A 79 13.94 -10.35 21.74
C THR A 79 13.34 -10.01 23.10
N ALA A 80 12.34 -9.11 23.15
CA ALA A 80 11.67 -8.77 24.39
C ALA A 80 10.91 -9.97 24.96
N TYR A 81 10.23 -10.74 24.10
CA TYR A 81 9.57 -11.98 24.49
C TYR A 81 10.55 -12.99 25.10
N GLU A 82 11.71 -13.21 24.46
CA GLU A 82 12.74 -14.11 25.01
C GLU A 82 13.33 -13.60 26.32
N LEU A 83 13.54 -12.29 26.46
CA LEU A 83 14.01 -11.70 27.70
C LEU A 83 13.03 -11.98 28.84
N LEU A 84 11.73 -11.74 28.62
CA LEU A 84 10.67 -12.00 29.61
C LEU A 84 10.56 -13.49 29.96
N ARG A 85 10.68 -14.38 28.97
CA ARG A 85 10.63 -15.83 29.23
C ARG A 85 11.87 -16.31 29.99
N LYS A 86 13.07 -15.86 29.58
CA LYS A 86 14.35 -16.32 30.16
C LYS A 86 14.60 -15.75 31.55
N SER A 87 14.12 -14.54 31.84
CA SER A 87 14.20 -13.95 33.17
C SER A 87 13.38 -14.74 34.21
N LYS A 88 12.46 -15.60 33.75
CA LYS A 88 11.50 -16.34 34.59
C LYS A 88 10.61 -15.44 35.45
N CYS A 89 10.58 -14.14 35.18
CA CYS A 89 9.65 -13.20 35.79
C CYS A 89 8.21 -13.56 35.40
N LEU A 90 8.01 -14.02 34.16
CA LEU A 90 6.76 -14.62 33.70
C LEU A 90 7.04 -16.02 33.15
N HIS A 91 6.17 -16.96 33.51
CA HIS A 91 6.13 -18.25 32.85
C HIS A 91 5.42 -18.07 31.50
N LEU A 92 6.16 -18.24 30.41
CA LEU A 92 5.64 -18.08 29.05
C LEU A 92 5.92 -19.34 28.21
N PRO A 93 5.10 -19.61 27.18
CA PRO A 93 5.33 -20.69 26.23
C PRO A 93 6.73 -20.65 25.60
N SER A 94 7.23 -21.80 25.18
CA SER A 94 8.46 -21.86 24.40
C SER A 94 8.24 -21.28 23.00
N GLN A 95 9.30 -20.79 22.33
CA GLN A 95 9.19 -20.40 20.92
C GLN A 95 8.72 -21.54 20.04
N ARG A 96 9.13 -22.77 20.36
CA ARG A 96 8.70 -23.95 19.62
C ARG A 96 7.19 -24.09 19.66
N THR A 97 6.60 -23.98 20.85
CA THR A 97 5.15 -23.98 21.04
C THR A 97 4.50 -22.87 20.22
N LEU A 98 5.00 -21.63 20.31
CA LEU A 98 4.43 -20.53 19.52
C LEU A 98 4.52 -20.77 18.01
N ARG A 99 5.64 -21.31 17.52
CA ARG A 99 5.82 -21.65 16.09
C ARG A 99 4.83 -22.71 15.64
N GLU A 100 4.56 -23.74 16.45
CA GLU A 100 3.56 -24.76 16.13
C GLU A 100 2.15 -24.14 15.95
N TYR A 101 1.78 -23.16 16.78
CA TYR A 101 0.52 -22.42 16.61
C TYR A 101 0.54 -21.45 15.42
N ILE A 102 1.65 -20.76 15.16
CA ILE A 102 1.78 -19.84 14.02
C ILE A 102 1.71 -20.61 12.69
N HIS A 103 2.37 -21.75 12.61
CA HIS A 103 2.42 -22.59 11.42
C HIS A 103 1.21 -23.54 11.29
N HIS A 104 0.21 -23.42 12.16
CA HIS A 104 -1.02 -24.19 12.05
C HIS A 104 -1.72 -23.89 10.71
N ASN A 105 -1.78 -22.61 10.33
CA ASN A 105 -2.20 -22.20 9.00
C ASN A 105 -0.98 -22.20 8.09
N LYS A 106 -0.95 -23.10 7.12
CA LYS A 106 0.15 -23.15 6.14
C LYS A 106 0.00 -21.98 5.15
N PRO A 107 1.01 -21.11 5.01
CA PRO A 107 0.96 -20.05 4.02
C PRO A 107 1.01 -20.68 2.62
N GLY A 108 0.00 -20.39 1.80
CA GLY A 108 -0.05 -20.78 0.39
C GLY A 108 0.43 -19.65 -0.54
N ILE A 109 0.86 -20.02 -1.74
CA ILE A 109 1.05 -19.09 -2.87
C ILE A 109 -0.22 -19.12 -3.72
N GLY A 110 -0.65 -17.97 -4.21
CA GLY A 110 -1.84 -17.80 -5.01
C GLY A 110 -3.12 -17.74 -4.19
N PHE A 111 -4.23 -18.08 -4.82
CA PHE A 111 -5.55 -18.12 -4.19
C PHE A 111 -5.77 -19.46 -3.48
N SER A 112 -6.59 -19.45 -2.43
CA SER A 112 -7.02 -20.65 -1.72
C SER A 112 -8.40 -20.44 -1.09
N ASN A 113 -9.12 -21.54 -0.80
CA ASN A 113 -10.43 -21.44 -0.16
C ASN A 113 -10.29 -20.98 1.29
N GLU A 114 -9.20 -21.35 1.95
CA GLU A 114 -8.87 -20.92 3.31
C GLU A 114 -8.69 -19.40 3.38
N LEU A 115 -8.11 -18.77 2.35
CA LEU A 115 -8.00 -17.32 2.26
C LEU A 115 -9.37 -16.63 2.08
N ASP A 116 -10.26 -17.25 1.30
CA ASP A 116 -11.63 -16.74 1.11
C ASP A 116 -12.42 -16.80 2.43
N GLU A 117 -12.32 -17.92 3.15
CA GLU A 117 -12.94 -18.09 4.46
C GLU A 117 -12.39 -17.09 5.49
N GLN A 118 -11.07 -16.91 5.53
CA GLN A 118 -10.43 -15.93 6.40
C GLN A 118 -10.87 -14.50 6.08
N LEU A 119 -10.96 -14.15 4.79
CA LEU A 119 -11.44 -12.84 4.36
C LEU A 119 -12.85 -12.57 4.89
N VAL A 120 -13.76 -13.54 4.77
CA VAL A 120 -15.16 -13.41 5.24
C VAL A 120 -15.24 -13.28 6.77
N LEU A 121 -14.42 -14.05 7.50
CA LEU A 121 -14.37 -14.04 8.96
C LEU A 121 -13.78 -12.73 9.50
N ASP A 122 -12.61 -12.33 9.01
CA ASP A 122 -11.88 -11.15 9.50
C ASP A 122 -12.61 -9.85 9.17
N SER A 123 -13.31 -9.81 8.03
CA SER A 123 -14.12 -8.65 7.66
C SER A 123 -15.45 -8.57 8.40
N LYS A 124 -15.86 -9.64 9.09
CA LYS A 124 -17.21 -9.81 9.67
C LYS A 124 -18.31 -9.51 8.64
N LEU A 125 -18.18 -10.05 7.43
CA LEU A 125 -18.98 -9.66 6.26
C LEU A 125 -20.49 -9.60 6.53
N GLN A 126 -21.02 -10.54 7.32
CA GLN A 126 -22.46 -10.64 7.63
C GLN A 126 -22.99 -9.45 8.44
N SER A 127 -22.12 -8.76 9.19
CA SER A 127 -22.46 -7.56 9.95
C SER A 127 -22.38 -6.27 9.13
N LEU A 128 -21.84 -6.33 7.91
CA LEU A 128 -21.63 -5.14 7.08
C LEU A 128 -22.91 -4.73 6.35
N GLU A 129 -23.17 -3.43 6.36
CA GLU A 129 -24.21 -2.82 5.54
C GLU A 129 -23.87 -2.91 4.04
N SER A 130 -24.87 -2.78 3.17
CA SER A 130 -24.71 -2.90 1.71
C SER A 130 -23.62 -2.01 1.12
N HIS A 131 -23.45 -0.78 1.63
CA HIS A 131 -22.41 0.14 1.17
C HIS A 131 -21.01 -0.20 1.72
N GLN A 132 -20.93 -0.89 2.86
CA GLN A 132 -19.66 -1.30 3.48
C GLN A 132 -19.02 -2.51 2.79
N LYS A 133 -19.78 -3.22 1.94
CA LYS A 133 -19.29 -4.37 1.15
C LYS A 133 -18.47 -3.96 -0.08
N TYR A 134 -18.36 -2.67 -0.38
CA TYR A 134 -17.55 -2.20 -1.51
C TYR A 134 -16.06 -2.15 -1.15
N VAL A 135 -15.25 -2.76 -2.02
CA VAL A 135 -13.81 -2.93 -1.82
C VAL A 135 -13.03 -2.53 -3.07
N GLY A 136 -11.77 -2.16 -2.86
CA GLY A 136 -10.76 -2.00 -3.89
C GLY A 136 -9.69 -3.08 -3.78
N ILE A 137 -9.08 -3.43 -4.91
CA ILE A 137 -7.89 -4.26 -4.98
C ILE A 137 -6.69 -3.35 -5.20
N ILE A 138 -5.65 -3.51 -4.40
CA ILE A 138 -4.36 -2.82 -4.57
C ILE A 138 -3.34 -3.91 -4.84
N ALA A 139 -2.46 -3.73 -5.82
CA ALA A 139 -1.37 -4.65 -6.04
C ALA A 139 -0.05 -3.93 -6.33
N ASP A 140 1.03 -4.54 -5.87
CA ASP A 140 2.40 -4.09 -6.10
C ASP A 140 3.34 -5.30 -6.14
N GLU A 141 4.48 -5.14 -6.80
CA GLU A 141 5.53 -6.14 -6.86
C GLU A 141 6.70 -5.80 -5.94
N MET A 142 7.14 -6.79 -5.16
CA MET A 142 8.29 -6.65 -4.27
C MET A 142 9.45 -7.54 -4.72
N TYR A 143 10.64 -6.97 -4.87
CA TYR A 143 11.85 -7.76 -5.12
C TYR A 143 12.18 -8.68 -3.95
N ILE A 144 12.49 -9.94 -4.27
CA ILE A 144 12.93 -10.96 -3.32
C ILE A 144 14.29 -11.52 -3.73
N LYS A 145 14.99 -12.12 -2.77
CA LYS A 145 16.25 -12.82 -3.08
C LYS A 145 15.94 -14.09 -3.87
N GLN A 146 16.43 -14.15 -5.09
CA GLN A 146 16.35 -15.35 -5.94
C GLN A 146 17.13 -16.50 -5.29
N GLY A 147 16.51 -17.67 -5.22
CA GLY A 147 17.13 -18.87 -4.67
C GLY A 147 16.13 -20.00 -4.46
N LEU A 148 16.65 -21.20 -4.20
CA LEU A 148 15.85 -22.38 -3.90
C LEU A 148 15.98 -22.73 -2.42
N VAL A 149 14.85 -23.06 -1.80
CA VAL A 149 14.75 -23.46 -0.40
C VAL A 149 13.96 -24.76 -0.34
N TYR A 150 14.53 -25.77 0.32
CA TYR A 150 13.85 -27.04 0.57
C TYR A 150 12.95 -26.91 1.81
N ASP A 151 11.64 -27.00 1.63
CA ASP A 151 10.70 -27.06 2.75
C ASP A 151 10.64 -28.48 3.29
N LYS A 152 11.22 -28.69 4.47
CA LYS A 152 11.26 -30.00 5.13
C LYS A 152 9.88 -30.52 5.55
N THR A 153 8.88 -29.65 5.62
CA THR A 153 7.53 -29.98 6.08
C THR A 153 6.67 -30.54 4.94
N THR A 154 6.77 -29.93 3.76
CA THR A 154 6.04 -30.40 2.57
C THR A 154 6.88 -31.35 1.71
N GLY A 155 8.21 -31.28 1.82
CA GLY A 155 9.14 -32.00 0.95
C GLY A 155 9.41 -31.27 -0.37
N ASP A 156 8.86 -30.07 -0.55
CA ASP A 156 8.94 -29.33 -1.82
C ASP A 156 10.19 -28.45 -1.91
N LEU A 157 10.63 -28.22 -3.14
CA LEU A 157 11.63 -27.21 -3.45
C LEU A 157 10.93 -25.89 -3.83
N VAL A 158 11.02 -24.91 -2.94
CA VAL A 158 10.40 -23.59 -3.06
C VAL A 158 11.37 -22.61 -3.71
N GLY A 159 10.87 -21.70 -4.55
CA GLY A 159 11.68 -20.63 -5.15
C GLY A 159 11.45 -20.45 -6.66
N TYR A 160 10.65 -21.31 -7.27
CA TYR A 160 10.20 -21.16 -8.65
C TYR A 160 9.06 -20.16 -8.79
N CYS A 161 8.92 -19.59 -10.00
CA CYS A 161 7.76 -18.79 -10.36
C CYS A 161 6.47 -19.62 -10.29
N ARG A 162 5.43 -19.01 -9.74
CA ARG A 162 4.06 -19.55 -9.65
C ARG A 162 3.09 -18.38 -9.79
N ILE A 163 2.46 -18.29 -10.95
CA ILE A 163 1.68 -17.12 -11.37
C ILE A 163 0.18 -17.43 -11.56
N GLY A 164 -0.28 -18.48 -10.87
CA GLY A 164 -1.67 -18.94 -10.88
C GLY A 164 -1.88 -20.09 -11.86
N GLU A 165 -2.86 -20.93 -11.59
CA GLU A 165 -3.08 -22.20 -12.28
C GLU A 165 -3.20 -22.05 -13.81
N ILE A 166 -3.98 -21.07 -14.27
CA ILE A 166 -4.18 -20.80 -15.71
C ILE A 166 -2.85 -20.45 -16.38
N ASN A 167 -2.10 -19.53 -15.80
CA ASN A 167 -0.83 -19.10 -16.36
C ASN A 167 0.23 -20.21 -16.30
N ASP A 168 0.29 -20.95 -15.19
CA ASP A 168 1.23 -22.04 -14.99
C ASP A 168 0.99 -23.16 -16.03
N HIS A 169 -0.28 -23.48 -16.35
CA HIS A 169 -0.64 -24.41 -17.42
C HIS A 169 -0.28 -23.88 -18.82
N LEU A 170 -0.54 -22.59 -19.10
CA LEU A 170 -0.18 -21.99 -20.39
C LEU A 170 1.34 -21.99 -20.62
N LEU A 171 2.12 -21.64 -19.59
CA LEU A 171 3.58 -21.69 -19.64
C LEU A 171 4.13 -23.12 -19.74
N GLN A 172 3.43 -24.11 -19.18
CA GLN A 172 3.79 -25.51 -19.39
C GLN A 172 3.57 -25.93 -20.84
N LEU A 173 2.41 -25.59 -21.42
CA LEU A 173 2.08 -25.93 -22.80
C LEU A 173 3.03 -25.26 -23.80
N GLU A 174 3.39 -23.99 -23.57
CA GLU A 174 4.38 -23.28 -24.39
C GLU A 174 5.74 -24.00 -24.35
N ARG A 175 6.18 -24.45 -23.17
CA ARG A 175 7.42 -25.21 -23.01
C ARG A 175 7.37 -26.53 -23.78
N GLU A 176 6.34 -27.33 -23.59
CA GLU A 176 6.16 -28.63 -24.27
C GLU A 176 6.18 -28.46 -25.81
N TYR A 177 5.57 -27.39 -26.33
CA TYR A 177 5.59 -27.07 -27.76
C TYR A 177 6.99 -26.68 -28.25
N THR A 178 7.72 -25.83 -27.52
CA THR A 178 9.10 -25.45 -27.90
C THR A 178 10.08 -26.62 -27.86
N GLU A 179 9.90 -27.57 -26.91
CA GLU A 179 10.70 -28.80 -26.85
C GLU A 179 10.51 -29.66 -28.10
N SER A 180 9.28 -29.80 -28.57
CA SER A 180 8.95 -30.62 -29.73
C SER A 180 9.56 -30.09 -31.04
N ASN A 181 9.92 -28.79 -31.10
CA ASN A 181 10.45 -28.12 -32.28
C ASN A 181 12.00 -27.98 -32.27
N GLY A 182 12.70 -28.53 -31.28
CA GLY A 182 14.18 -28.56 -31.26
C GLY A 182 14.88 -27.26 -30.83
N ASP A 183 14.13 -26.21 -30.49
CA ASP A 183 14.66 -24.97 -29.92
C ASP A 183 14.90 -25.13 -28.41
N ALA A 184 15.96 -25.85 -28.05
CA ALA A 184 16.34 -26.14 -26.66
C ALA A 184 16.97 -24.93 -25.93
N ALA A 185 16.39 -23.74 -26.05
CA ALA A 185 16.83 -22.55 -25.31
C ALA A 185 16.34 -22.60 -23.85
N ASN A 186 17.12 -23.27 -22.99
CA ASN A 186 17.07 -23.21 -21.51
C ASN A 186 15.67 -23.41 -20.87
N ASN A 187 15.15 -24.64 -20.93
CA ASN A 187 14.00 -25.11 -20.14
C ASN A 187 14.32 -25.31 -18.66
N THR A 188 14.83 -24.27 -18.01
CA THR A 188 14.94 -24.24 -16.55
C THR A 188 13.68 -23.60 -15.98
N HIS A 189 13.04 -24.25 -15.01
CA HIS A 189 12.01 -23.61 -14.21
C HIS A 189 12.53 -22.25 -13.70
N THR A 190 11.85 -21.18 -14.11
CA THR A 190 12.31 -19.83 -13.81
C THR A 190 12.21 -19.59 -12.31
N LEU A 191 13.33 -19.16 -11.70
CA LEU A 191 13.34 -18.78 -10.30
C LEU A 191 12.66 -17.42 -10.12
N ALA A 192 11.90 -17.30 -9.04
CA ALA A 192 11.23 -16.07 -8.68
C ALA A 192 12.26 -15.01 -8.23
N LYS A 193 12.06 -13.79 -8.73
CA LYS A 193 12.85 -12.59 -8.40
C LYS A 193 12.00 -11.54 -7.70
N THR A 194 10.68 -11.65 -7.85
CA THR A 194 9.69 -10.72 -7.37
C THR A 194 8.49 -11.47 -6.81
N MET A 195 7.72 -10.81 -5.96
CA MET A 195 6.44 -11.29 -5.43
C MET A 195 5.39 -10.23 -5.74
N LEU A 196 4.41 -10.56 -6.60
CA LEU A 196 3.21 -9.76 -6.77
C LEU A 196 2.28 -10.05 -5.59
N VAL A 197 1.81 -9.02 -4.90
CA VAL A 197 0.87 -9.17 -3.79
C VAL A 197 -0.42 -8.42 -4.10
N LEU A 198 -1.55 -9.12 -4.01
CA LEU A 198 -2.89 -8.53 -4.09
C LEU A 198 -3.41 -8.31 -2.68
N MET A 199 -3.83 -7.08 -2.40
CA MET A 199 -4.41 -6.68 -1.12
C MET A 199 -5.82 -6.12 -1.35
N ILE A 200 -6.75 -6.50 -0.48
CA ILE A 200 -8.11 -5.98 -0.47
C ILE A 200 -8.18 -4.84 0.54
N ARG A 201 -8.77 -3.71 0.11
CA ARG A 201 -9.02 -2.54 0.94
C ARG A 201 -10.51 -2.21 0.93
N GLY A 202 -11.11 -2.04 2.11
CA GLY A 202 -12.47 -1.52 2.22
C GLY A 202 -12.56 -0.06 1.80
N LEU A 203 -13.54 0.30 0.98
CA LEU A 203 -13.76 1.71 0.59
C LEU A 203 -14.47 2.51 1.68
N PHE A 204 -15.29 1.84 2.50
CA PHE A 204 -16.09 2.46 3.56
C PHE A 204 -15.86 1.79 4.93
N THR A 205 -14.83 0.94 5.03
CA THR A 205 -14.44 0.24 6.25
C THR A 205 -12.93 0.33 6.45
N SER A 206 -12.44 0.00 7.63
CA SER A 206 -11.00 -0.08 7.91
C SER A 206 -10.36 -1.38 7.42
N LEU A 207 -11.09 -2.22 6.65
CA LEU A 207 -10.63 -3.53 6.18
C LEU A 207 -9.34 -3.38 5.35
N THR A 208 -8.30 -4.09 5.78
CA THR A 208 -7.03 -4.28 5.08
C THR A 208 -6.72 -5.76 5.16
N PHE A 209 -6.66 -6.44 4.02
CA PHE A 209 -6.46 -7.88 3.99
C PHE A 209 -5.48 -8.26 2.87
N PRO A 210 -4.27 -8.78 3.19
CA PRO A 210 -3.38 -9.33 2.17
C PRO A 210 -4.01 -10.61 1.63
N TYR A 211 -4.50 -10.56 0.40
CA TYR A 211 -5.40 -11.58 -0.12
C TYR A 211 -4.66 -12.73 -0.80
N ALA A 212 -3.78 -12.43 -1.77
CA ALA A 212 -3.04 -13.45 -2.48
C ALA A 212 -1.64 -12.95 -2.85
N SER A 213 -0.70 -13.86 -3.03
CA SER A 213 0.65 -13.52 -3.46
C SER A 213 1.15 -14.50 -4.53
N PHE A 214 1.89 -14.00 -5.52
CA PHE A 214 2.34 -14.75 -6.68
C PHE A 214 3.84 -14.57 -6.86
N ALA A 215 4.57 -15.67 -7.01
CA ALA A 215 6.01 -15.65 -7.19
C ALA A 215 6.31 -15.39 -8.67
N THR A 216 6.87 -14.22 -8.99
CA THR A 216 7.07 -13.75 -10.36
C THR A 216 8.56 -13.56 -10.67
N SER A 217 8.89 -13.43 -11.94
CA SER A 217 10.23 -13.02 -12.39
C SER A 217 10.13 -11.86 -13.39
N ASN A 218 9.45 -12.10 -14.51
CA ASN A 218 9.12 -11.10 -15.52
C ASN A 218 7.64 -11.24 -15.87
N LEU A 219 6.76 -10.68 -15.03
CA LEU A 219 5.32 -10.74 -15.28
C LEU A 219 4.95 -9.87 -16.48
N THR A 220 4.10 -10.39 -17.38
CA THR A 220 3.55 -9.62 -18.51
C THR A 220 2.15 -9.09 -18.22
N GLY A 221 1.72 -8.05 -18.96
CA GLY A 221 0.39 -7.47 -18.76
C GLY A 221 -0.74 -8.44 -19.08
N GLU A 222 -0.50 -9.36 -20.01
CA GLU A 222 -1.37 -10.46 -20.39
C GLU A 222 -1.51 -11.48 -19.24
N GLN A 223 -0.39 -11.85 -18.60
CA GLN A 223 -0.39 -12.78 -17.46
C GLN A 223 -1.09 -12.21 -16.22
N MET A 224 -1.17 -10.88 -16.08
CA MET A 224 -1.95 -10.26 -15.00
C MET A 224 -3.45 -10.48 -15.15
N VAL A 225 -3.97 -10.58 -16.38
CA VAL A 225 -5.41 -10.69 -16.64
C VAL A 225 -6.07 -11.84 -15.87
N PRO A 226 -5.63 -13.11 -16.00
CA PRO A 226 -6.24 -14.21 -15.26
C PRO A 226 -6.12 -14.04 -13.74
N ILE A 227 -5.01 -13.50 -13.23
CA ILE A 227 -4.80 -13.26 -11.79
C ILE A 227 -5.87 -12.30 -11.25
N PHE A 228 -6.07 -11.15 -11.90
CA PHE A 228 -7.07 -10.17 -11.45
C PHE A 228 -8.50 -10.65 -11.65
N TYR A 229 -8.80 -11.33 -12.76
CA TYR A 229 -10.15 -11.84 -13.00
C TYR A 229 -10.53 -12.93 -12.01
N GLU A 230 -9.63 -13.85 -11.69
CA GLU A 230 -9.86 -14.85 -10.64
C GLU A 230 -10.03 -14.17 -9.27
N GLY A 231 -9.17 -13.20 -8.92
CA GLY A 231 -9.30 -12.45 -7.68
C GLY A 231 -10.65 -11.74 -7.56
N ILE A 232 -11.08 -11.03 -8.61
CA ILE A 232 -12.40 -10.39 -8.66
C ILE A 232 -13.50 -11.44 -8.46
N MET A 233 -13.42 -12.57 -9.16
CA MET A 233 -14.42 -13.63 -9.05
C MET A 233 -14.58 -14.15 -7.64
N ARG A 234 -13.47 -14.49 -6.99
CA ARG A 234 -13.51 -15.06 -5.64
C ARG A 234 -14.02 -14.04 -4.62
N ILE A 235 -13.59 -12.78 -4.72
CA ILE A 235 -14.04 -11.69 -3.85
C ILE A 235 -15.55 -11.42 -4.01
N GLU A 236 -16.07 -11.39 -5.23
CA GLU A 236 -17.50 -11.23 -5.50
C GLU A 236 -18.30 -12.42 -4.96
N ARG A 237 -17.80 -13.66 -5.15
CA ARG A 237 -18.43 -14.87 -4.62
C ARG A 237 -18.48 -14.90 -3.10
N CYS A 238 -17.50 -14.30 -2.43
CA CYS A 238 -17.54 -14.12 -0.97
C CYS A 238 -18.67 -13.19 -0.53
N GLY A 239 -19.16 -12.30 -1.40
CA GLY A 239 -20.24 -11.35 -1.13
C GLY A 239 -19.79 -9.89 -1.02
N PHE A 240 -18.54 -9.58 -1.36
CA PHE A 240 -18.06 -8.21 -1.54
C PHE A 240 -18.38 -7.69 -2.95
N LYS A 241 -18.17 -6.39 -3.14
CA LYS A 241 -18.35 -5.71 -4.43
C LYS A 241 -17.06 -4.98 -4.79
N VAL A 242 -16.30 -5.52 -5.74
CA VAL A 242 -15.10 -4.86 -6.26
C VAL A 242 -15.52 -3.65 -7.08
N LEU A 243 -14.89 -2.51 -6.78
CA LEU A 243 -15.16 -1.23 -7.44
C LEU A 243 -13.89 -0.56 -8.00
N THR A 244 -12.72 -0.81 -7.39
CA THR A 244 -11.47 -0.21 -7.84
C THR A 244 -10.33 -1.20 -7.93
N ILE A 245 -9.40 -0.97 -8.85
CA ILE A 245 -8.09 -1.63 -8.92
C ILE A 245 -7.02 -0.54 -8.97
N THR A 246 -6.06 -0.57 -8.06
CA THR A 246 -4.94 0.39 -8.01
C THR A 246 -3.62 -0.34 -8.23
N LEU A 247 -2.84 0.15 -9.19
CA LEU A 247 -1.53 -0.40 -9.56
C LEU A 247 -0.50 0.72 -9.66
N ASP A 248 0.79 0.36 -9.62
CA ASP A 248 1.86 1.30 -9.91
C ASP A 248 1.84 1.76 -11.39
N GLY A 249 2.69 2.73 -11.72
CA GLY A 249 2.82 3.26 -13.07
C GLY A 249 3.85 2.53 -13.94
N CYS A 250 4.08 1.22 -13.81
CA CYS A 250 4.99 0.49 -14.68
C CYS A 250 4.37 0.15 -16.06
N SER A 251 5.19 -0.27 -17.02
CA SER A 251 4.73 -0.62 -18.38
C SER A 251 3.81 -1.84 -18.39
N VAL A 252 4.10 -2.84 -17.55
CA VAL A 252 3.31 -4.08 -17.42
C VAL A 252 1.90 -3.76 -16.95
N ASN A 253 1.77 -2.97 -15.88
CA ASN A 253 0.50 -2.55 -15.32
C ASN A 253 -0.31 -1.69 -16.30
N ARG A 254 0.34 -0.77 -17.04
CA ARG A 254 -0.32 -0.03 -18.12
C ARG A 254 -0.84 -0.93 -19.23
N LYS A 255 -0.07 -1.94 -19.62
CA LYS A 255 -0.49 -2.91 -20.64
C LYS A 255 -1.71 -3.71 -20.17
N PHE A 256 -1.70 -4.19 -18.92
CA PHE A 256 -2.86 -4.81 -18.29
C PHE A 256 -4.10 -3.89 -18.35
N MET A 257 -3.97 -2.63 -17.91
CA MET A 257 -5.07 -1.66 -17.96
C MET A 257 -5.63 -1.47 -19.38
N GLN A 258 -4.75 -1.42 -20.40
CA GLN A 258 -5.17 -1.34 -21.80
C GLN A 258 -5.90 -2.58 -22.29
N ILE A 259 -5.48 -3.78 -21.86
CA ILE A 259 -6.13 -5.04 -22.27
C ILE A 259 -7.54 -5.14 -21.68
N VAL A 260 -7.71 -4.79 -20.41
CA VAL A 260 -9.01 -4.98 -19.72
C VAL A 260 -10.00 -3.86 -19.98
N SER A 261 -9.54 -2.66 -20.35
CA SER A 261 -10.40 -1.49 -20.51
C SER A 261 -11.38 -1.61 -21.67
N ASN A 262 -12.53 -0.94 -21.53
CA ASN A 262 -13.54 -0.89 -22.59
C ASN A 262 -12.96 -0.22 -23.86
N PRO A 263 -13.12 -0.82 -25.06
CA PRO A 263 -12.55 -0.30 -26.30
C PRO A 263 -13.10 1.09 -26.69
N ASP A 264 -14.31 1.42 -26.24
CA ASP A 264 -14.96 2.71 -26.53
C ASP A 264 -14.43 3.87 -25.66
N THR A 265 -13.56 3.60 -24.69
CA THR A 265 -13.04 4.64 -23.80
C THR A 265 -11.78 5.29 -24.38
N THR A 266 -11.74 6.63 -24.41
CA THR A 266 -10.55 7.39 -24.85
C THR A 266 -9.34 7.18 -23.95
N VAL A 267 -9.58 6.86 -22.68
CA VAL A 267 -8.55 6.58 -21.67
C VAL A 267 -8.90 5.23 -21.02
N PRO A 268 -7.95 4.29 -20.87
CA PRO A 268 -8.20 2.97 -20.31
C PRO A 268 -8.33 3.04 -18.78
N HIS A 269 -9.44 3.62 -18.32
CA HIS A 269 -9.67 3.96 -16.91
C HIS A 269 -10.74 3.09 -16.26
N LYS A 270 -11.49 2.30 -17.03
CA LYS A 270 -12.53 1.42 -16.48
C LYS A 270 -12.93 0.31 -17.44
N PHE A 271 -13.53 -0.72 -16.86
CA PHE A 271 -14.12 -1.83 -17.59
C PHE A 271 -15.35 -2.38 -16.88
N LYS A 272 -16.21 -3.10 -17.59
CA LYS A 272 -17.38 -3.75 -16.99
C LYS A 272 -16.94 -4.99 -16.21
N ASN A 273 -17.41 -5.12 -14.97
CA ASN A 273 -17.24 -6.35 -14.20
C ASN A 273 -18.08 -7.46 -14.86
N PRO A 274 -17.46 -8.52 -15.43
CA PRO A 274 -18.20 -9.58 -16.12
C PRO A 274 -19.09 -10.41 -15.18
N LEU A 275 -18.85 -10.33 -13.87
CA LEU A 275 -19.57 -11.10 -12.85
C LEU A 275 -20.66 -10.29 -12.16
N SER A 276 -20.81 -9.01 -12.51
CA SER A 276 -21.84 -8.18 -11.93
C SER A 276 -23.13 -8.27 -12.74
N ASN A 277 -24.21 -8.75 -12.11
CA ASN A 277 -25.56 -8.78 -12.70
C ASN A 277 -26.03 -7.39 -13.19
N ASN A 278 -25.50 -6.31 -12.60
CA ASN A 278 -25.90 -4.94 -12.92
C ASN A 278 -24.91 -4.23 -13.85
N SER A 279 -24.00 -4.95 -14.51
CA SER A 279 -22.93 -4.36 -15.33
C SER A 279 -22.10 -3.30 -14.59
N ARG A 280 -21.84 -3.50 -13.28
CA ARG A 280 -21.03 -2.56 -12.48
C ARG A 280 -19.66 -2.37 -13.12
N GLU A 281 -19.22 -1.12 -13.23
CA GLU A 281 -17.88 -0.79 -13.71
C GLU A 281 -16.84 -0.95 -12.59
N ILE A 282 -15.64 -1.37 -12.96
CA ILE A 282 -14.45 -1.35 -12.11
C ILE A 282 -13.54 -0.23 -12.61
N PHE A 283 -13.18 0.68 -11.70
CA PHE A 283 -12.35 1.85 -11.99
C PHE A 283 -10.87 1.56 -11.73
N LEU A 284 -10.01 1.88 -12.69
CA LEU A 284 -8.58 1.62 -12.69
C LEU A 284 -7.82 2.86 -12.23
N PHE A 285 -6.89 2.70 -11.29
CA PHE A 285 -6.08 3.78 -10.74
C PHE A 285 -4.60 3.49 -10.93
N SER A 286 -3.84 4.52 -11.33
CA SER A 286 -2.39 4.52 -11.13
C SER A 286 -2.09 5.15 -9.78
N ASP A 287 -1.16 4.59 -9.01
CA ASP A 287 -0.81 5.07 -7.67
C ASP A 287 -0.52 6.60 -7.67
N PRO A 288 -1.36 7.42 -7.01
CA PRO A 288 -1.17 8.87 -6.95
C PRO A 288 0.19 9.27 -6.34
N SER A 289 0.70 8.49 -5.38
CA SER A 289 2.00 8.73 -4.74
C SER A 289 3.15 8.52 -5.72
N HIS A 290 3.03 7.56 -6.62
CA HIS A 290 3.97 7.38 -7.72
C HIS A 290 3.86 8.53 -8.74
N LEU A 291 2.64 8.94 -9.11
CA LEU A 291 2.41 10.02 -10.08
C LEU A 291 2.99 11.37 -9.65
N ILE A 292 2.85 11.75 -8.38
CA ILE A 292 3.42 13.01 -7.88
C ILE A 292 4.96 12.97 -7.88
N LYS A 293 5.56 11.81 -7.59
CA LYS A 293 7.02 11.61 -7.71
C LYS A 293 7.48 11.74 -9.15
N THR A 294 6.81 11.10 -10.10
CA THR A 294 7.21 11.17 -11.51
C THR A 294 6.98 12.55 -12.10
N ALA A 295 5.94 13.27 -11.67
CA ALA A 295 5.73 14.68 -12.01
C ALA A 295 6.91 15.55 -11.55
N ARG A 296 7.29 15.46 -10.27
CA ARG A 296 8.47 16.15 -9.73
C ARG A 296 9.74 15.75 -10.47
N ASN A 297 9.94 14.46 -10.72
CA ASN A 297 11.15 13.96 -11.40
C ASN A 297 11.21 14.43 -12.87
N CYS A 298 10.07 14.59 -13.56
CA CYS A 298 10.01 15.18 -14.88
C CYS A 298 10.39 16.67 -14.84
N LEU A 299 9.88 17.40 -13.83
CA LEU A 299 10.23 18.82 -13.64
C LEU A 299 11.72 19.00 -13.37
N ALA A 300 12.30 18.18 -12.49
CA ALA A 300 13.71 18.23 -12.12
C ALA A 300 14.69 17.73 -13.20
N ASN A 301 14.19 17.13 -14.29
CA ASN A 301 15.03 16.58 -15.33
C ASN A 301 15.58 17.69 -16.25
N GLN A 302 16.89 17.89 -16.23
CA GLN A 302 17.57 18.91 -17.03
C GLN A 302 17.47 18.70 -18.55
N SER A 303 17.21 17.47 -19.01
CA SER A 303 17.02 17.19 -20.44
C SER A 303 15.61 17.52 -20.94
N ARG A 304 14.67 17.82 -20.04
CA ARG A 304 13.30 18.21 -20.39
C ARG A 304 13.18 19.74 -20.33
N ASN A 305 12.79 20.32 -21.46
CA ASN A 305 12.54 21.76 -21.60
C ASN A 305 11.02 21.99 -21.65
N MET A 306 10.34 21.64 -20.55
CA MET A 306 8.88 21.74 -20.49
C MET A 306 8.42 23.20 -20.67
N GLN A 307 7.34 23.38 -21.42
CA GLN A 307 6.77 24.71 -21.69
C GLN A 307 5.26 24.65 -21.85
N TYR A 308 4.57 25.69 -21.44
CA TYR A 308 3.14 25.89 -21.65
C TYR A 308 2.89 27.34 -22.06
N ASN A 309 2.05 27.57 -23.09
CA ASN A 309 1.84 28.90 -23.67
C ASN A 309 3.14 29.63 -24.09
N GLY A 310 4.17 28.89 -24.49
CA GLY A 310 5.49 29.44 -24.83
C GLY A 310 6.37 29.83 -23.64
N ASN A 311 5.85 29.77 -22.41
CA ASN A 311 6.59 30.07 -21.19
C ASN A 311 7.18 28.79 -20.57
N PRO A 312 8.38 28.87 -19.95
CA PRO A 312 9.05 27.69 -19.41
C PRO A 312 8.40 27.18 -18.11
N ILE A 313 8.26 25.85 -18.03
CA ILE A 313 7.98 25.11 -16.79
C ILE A 313 9.29 24.46 -16.35
N SER A 314 10.00 25.05 -15.39
CA SER A 314 11.41 24.70 -15.14
C SER A 314 11.80 24.58 -13.67
N TRP A 315 12.56 23.52 -13.36
CA TRP A 315 13.23 23.36 -12.06
C TRP A 315 14.20 24.48 -11.71
N LYS A 316 14.71 25.21 -12.72
CA LYS A 316 15.61 26.35 -12.49
C LYS A 316 14.97 27.41 -11.58
N PHE A 317 13.65 27.61 -11.68
CA PHE A 317 12.94 28.54 -10.80
C PHE A 317 12.89 28.05 -9.35
N ILE A 318 12.78 26.74 -9.14
CA ILE A 318 12.81 26.14 -7.78
C ILE A 318 14.21 26.30 -7.17
N VAL A 319 15.27 26.07 -7.96
CA VAL A 319 16.66 26.29 -7.51
C VAL A 319 16.91 27.76 -7.18
N LYS A 320 16.49 28.69 -8.05
CA LYS A 320 16.57 30.14 -7.79
C LYS A 320 15.83 30.53 -6.51
N LEU A 321 14.60 30.05 -6.34
CA LEU A 321 13.79 30.32 -5.15
C LEU A 321 14.47 29.80 -3.88
N TYR A 322 15.06 28.61 -3.93
CA TYR A 322 15.80 28.05 -2.81
C TYR A 322 16.97 28.96 -2.38
N HIS A 323 17.80 29.40 -3.34
CA HIS A 323 18.92 30.30 -3.04
C HIS A 323 18.46 31.62 -2.40
N ILE A 324 17.45 32.27 -2.97
CA ILE A 324 16.86 33.50 -2.41
C ILE A 324 16.42 33.32 -0.96
N ILE A 325 15.75 32.20 -0.67
CA ILE A 325 15.23 31.91 0.67
C ILE A 325 16.35 31.58 1.64
N THR A 326 17.40 30.87 1.21
CA THR A 326 18.53 30.52 2.06
C THR A 326 19.48 31.69 2.35
N GLU A 327 19.57 32.65 1.44
CA GLU A 327 20.37 33.85 1.61
C GLU A 327 19.66 34.90 2.48
N SER A 328 18.33 34.85 2.58
CA SER A 328 17.57 35.75 3.44
C SER A 328 17.86 35.51 4.93
N THR A 329 18.25 36.55 5.66
CA THR A 329 18.47 36.50 7.10
C THR A 329 17.14 36.60 7.85
N GLY A 330 16.78 35.60 8.67
CA GLY A 330 15.59 35.64 9.51
C GLY A 330 14.67 34.42 9.35
N LEU A 331 13.37 34.63 9.56
CA LEU A 331 12.35 33.57 9.41
C LEU A 331 12.15 33.21 7.93
N THR A 332 12.42 31.96 7.58
CA THR A 332 12.19 31.46 6.21
C THR A 332 10.71 31.28 5.89
N VAL A 333 10.31 31.68 4.69
CA VAL A 333 8.93 31.52 4.18
C VAL A 333 8.61 30.06 3.85
N LEU A 334 9.63 29.25 3.55
CA LEU A 334 9.47 27.84 3.20
C LEU A 334 10.28 26.93 4.15
N PRO A 335 9.91 26.83 5.44
CA PRO A 335 10.69 26.07 6.44
C PRO A 335 10.80 24.57 6.17
N LYS A 336 9.95 24.03 5.28
CA LYS A 336 9.95 22.63 4.89
C LYS A 336 10.94 22.33 3.77
N ILE A 337 11.29 23.31 2.93
CA ILE A 337 12.13 23.10 1.77
C ILE A 337 13.60 23.14 2.21
N LYS A 338 14.27 22.00 2.07
CA LYS A 338 15.67 21.79 2.43
C LYS A 338 16.49 21.48 1.18
N TYR A 339 17.80 21.38 1.36
CA TYR A 339 18.74 21.00 0.30
C TYR A 339 18.31 19.74 -0.46
N GLU A 340 17.86 18.71 0.27
CA GLU A 340 17.40 17.42 -0.28
C GLU A 340 16.14 17.52 -1.17
N HIS A 341 15.35 18.59 -1.04
CA HIS A 341 14.18 18.83 -1.91
C HIS A 341 14.57 19.33 -3.30
N VAL A 342 15.71 20.02 -3.38
CA VAL A 342 16.15 20.75 -4.58
C VAL A 342 17.25 20.00 -5.32
N PHE A 343 18.23 19.48 -4.58
CA PHE A 343 19.39 18.78 -5.11
C PHE A 343 19.20 17.26 -4.94
N LEU A 344 18.55 16.67 -5.95
CA LEU A 344 18.01 15.32 -5.85
C LEU A 344 19.07 14.23 -6.07
N THR A 345 19.25 13.36 -5.07
CA THR A 345 19.90 12.04 -5.19
C THR A 345 18.92 10.95 -5.66
N ASN A 346 19.41 9.79 -6.07
CA ASN A 346 18.55 8.64 -6.43
C ASN A 346 17.59 8.23 -5.31
N PHE A 347 18.00 8.30 -4.05
CA PHE A 347 17.13 8.01 -2.89
C PHE A 347 16.06 9.10 -2.71
N SER A 348 16.43 10.38 -2.82
CA SER A 348 15.47 11.49 -2.69
C SER A 348 14.43 11.52 -3.83
N LYS A 349 14.75 10.96 -5.00
CA LYS A 349 13.81 10.80 -6.13
C LYS A 349 12.64 9.86 -5.79
N MET A 350 12.85 8.93 -4.87
CA MET A 350 11.86 7.93 -4.44
C MET A 350 11.00 8.40 -3.26
N ARG A 351 11.37 9.50 -2.60
CA ARG A 351 10.66 10.07 -1.45
C ARG A 351 9.43 10.87 -1.89
N VAL A 352 8.25 10.36 -1.53
CA VAL A 352 6.94 11.00 -1.85
C VAL A 352 6.75 12.30 -1.07
N ASP A 353 7.18 12.35 0.19
CA ASP A 353 7.07 13.53 1.05
C ASP A 353 7.87 14.71 0.51
N LEU A 354 9.09 14.49 -0.01
CA LEU A 354 9.88 15.53 -0.67
C LEU A 354 9.17 16.03 -1.93
N ALA A 355 8.63 15.12 -2.74
CA ALA A 355 7.91 15.49 -3.96
C ALA A 355 6.66 16.33 -3.67
N ALA A 356 5.82 15.90 -2.72
CA ALA A 356 4.61 16.60 -2.33
C ALA A 356 4.90 17.96 -1.66
N GLN A 357 6.02 18.11 -0.94
CA GLN A 357 6.40 19.38 -0.34
C GLN A 357 6.91 20.38 -1.39
N VAL A 358 7.68 19.93 -2.39
CA VAL A 358 8.10 20.79 -3.52
C VAL A 358 6.90 21.18 -4.37
N LEU A 359 6.04 20.22 -4.70
CA LEU A 359 4.83 20.44 -5.49
C LEU A 359 3.67 20.85 -4.58
N SER A 360 3.84 21.94 -3.82
CA SER A 360 2.84 22.44 -2.87
C SER A 360 2.38 23.87 -3.18
N GLN A 361 1.15 24.21 -2.75
CA GLN A 361 0.62 25.58 -2.87
C GLN A 361 1.58 26.64 -2.29
N SER A 362 2.23 26.36 -1.15
CA SER A 362 3.18 27.31 -0.55
C SER A 362 4.37 27.63 -1.46
N VAL A 363 4.88 26.64 -2.20
CA VAL A 363 5.98 26.84 -3.15
C VAL A 363 5.49 27.62 -4.37
N ALA A 364 4.30 27.31 -4.89
CA ALA A 364 3.69 28.07 -5.98
C ALA A 364 3.48 29.54 -5.61
N THR A 365 2.97 29.82 -4.42
CA THR A 365 2.82 31.21 -3.92
C THR A 365 4.17 31.90 -3.80
N ALA A 366 5.18 31.23 -3.22
CA ALA A 366 6.52 31.81 -3.09
C ALA A 366 7.17 32.11 -4.45
N LEU A 367 7.00 31.26 -5.46
CA LEU A 367 7.46 31.53 -6.83
C LEU A 367 6.85 32.84 -7.35
N ARG A 368 5.54 33.02 -7.23
CA ARG A 368 4.84 34.24 -7.68
C ARG A 368 5.30 35.48 -6.91
N THR A 369 5.54 35.36 -5.61
CA THR A 369 5.98 36.48 -4.77
C THR A 369 7.42 36.91 -5.08
N TYR A 370 8.35 35.97 -5.19
CA TYR A 370 9.80 36.28 -5.27
C TYR A 370 10.34 36.36 -6.70
N LEU A 371 9.83 35.55 -7.62
CA LEU A 371 10.33 35.48 -9.01
C LEU A 371 9.40 36.15 -10.02
N LYS A 372 8.18 36.53 -9.61
CA LYS A 372 7.18 37.22 -10.44
C LYS A 372 6.92 36.48 -11.77
N GLY A 373 6.49 37.21 -12.80
CA GLY A 373 5.86 36.68 -14.02
C GLY A 373 6.65 35.64 -14.81
N GLU A 374 7.98 35.58 -14.71
CA GLU A 374 8.78 34.56 -15.40
C GLU A 374 8.49 33.13 -14.91
N SER A 375 8.04 32.99 -13.66
CA SER A 375 7.81 31.70 -13.02
C SER A 375 6.34 31.26 -12.99
N GLU A 376 5.43 32.04 -13.61
CA GLU A 376 3.98 31.84 -13.47
C GLU A 376 3.53 30.45 -13.93
N GLU A 377 4.01 29.97 -15.08
CA GLU A 377 3.62 28.62 -15.56
C GLU A 377 4.21 27.50 -14.68
N THR A 378 5.38 27.72 -14.07
CA THR A 378 5.92 26.76 -13.10
C THR A 378 5.10 26.76 -11.81
N ALA A 379 4.67 27.93 -11.33
CA ALA A 379 3.79 28.05 -10.17
C ALA A 379 2.42 27.39 -10.44
N LYS A 380 1.83 27.63 -11.62
CA LYS A 380 0.58 27.00 -12.05
C LYS A 380 0.70 25.49 -12.17
N TYR A 381 1.78 24.98 -12.76
CA TYR A 381 2.08 23.54 -12.80
C TYR A 381 2.09 22.96 -11.38
N ILE A 382 2.84 23.56 -10.45
CA ILE A 382 2.93 23.10 -9.06
C ILE A 382 1.54 23.08 -8.41
N GLU A 383 0.75 24.14 -8.57
CA GLU A 383 -0.58 24.26 -8.01
C GLU A 383 -1.57 23.22 -8.58
N MET A 384 -1.53 22.96 -9.89
CA MET A 384 -2.37 21.91 -10.50
C MET A 384 -2.05 20.53 -9.91
N PHE A 385 -0.76 20.23 -9.70
CA PHE A 385 -0.31 18.95 -9.15
C PHE A 385 -0.56 18.83 -7.63
N ASP A 386 -0.43 19.91 -6.85
CA ASP A 386 -0.80 19.91 -5.42
C ASP A 386 -2.31 19.63 -5.26
N ARG A 387 -3.15 20.32 -6.04
CA ARG A 387 -4.61 20.17 -5.97
C ARG A 387 -5.11 18.78 -6.34
N ILE A 388 -4.59 18.17 -7.42
CA ILE A 388 -4.98 16.81 -7.80
C ILE A 388 -4.49 15.78 -6.77
N PHE A 389 -3.28 15.93 -6.24
CA PHE A 389 -2.75 15.02 -5.23
C PHE A 389 -3.52 15.14 -3.90
N ASP A 390 -3.84 16.36 -3.46
CA ASP A 390 -4.67 16.59 -2.27
C ASP A 390 -6.08 16.00 -2.42
N SER A 391 -6.66 16.07 -3.62
CA SER A 391 -7.98 15.48 -3.94
C SER A 391 -8.00 13.96 -3.75
N LEU A 392 -6.87 13.31 -4.02
CA LEU A 392 -6.70 11.85 -4.00
C LEU A 392 -6.11 11.35 -2.67
N ASN A 393 -5.97 12.22 -1.66
CA ASN A 393 -5.29 11.89 -0.41
C ASN A 393 -6.06 12.47 0.79
N VAL A 394 -7.35 12.14 0.87
CA VAL A 394 -8.26 12.63 1.91
C VAL A 394 -8.39 11.57 3.00
N THR A 395 -7.57 11.69 4.03
CA THR A 395 -7.45 10.62 5.05
C THR A 395 -8.37 10.77 6.25
N ASN A 396 -8.89 11.98 6.53
CA ASN A 396 -9.75 12.26 7.68
C ASN A 396 -10.48 13.60 7.55
N TYR A 397 -11.38 13.89 8.50
CA TYR A 397 -12.23 15.08 8.51
C TYR A 397 -11.52 16.37 8.95
N THR A 398 -10.34 16.28 9.56
CA THR A 398 -9.69 17.41 10.25
C THR A 398 -8.48 17.96 9.49
N THR A 399 -7.91 17.20 8.55
CA THR A 399 -6.70 17.58 7.82
C THR A 399 -6.91 18.84 6.99
N CYS A 400 -8.08 19.00 6.36
CA CYS A 400 -8.38 20.20 5.59
C CYS A 400 -8.36 21.48 6.44
N TYR A 401 -8.80 21.42 7.70
CA TYR A 401 -8.79 22.56 8.62
C TYR A 401 -7.41 22.80 9.22
N THR A 402 -6.77 21.75 9.75
CA THR A 402 -5.46 21.85 10.43
C THR A 402 -4.34 22.26 9.49
N LYS A 403 -4.36 21.76 8.24
CA LYS A 403 -3.37 22.13 7.21
C LYS A 403 -3.86 23.25 6.29
N ARG A 404 -5.08 23.75 6.45
CA ARG A 404 -5.73 24.74 5.58
C ARG A 404 -5.72 24.33 4.09
N LYS A 405 -5.93 23.04 3.83
CA LYS A 405 -5.97 22.44 2.48
C LYS A 405 -7.40 22.03 2.13
N TYR A 406 -8.15 22.90 1.45
CA TYR A 406 -9.54 22.63 1.05
C TYR A 406 -9.68 21.35 0.21
N PHE A 407 -8.71 21.10 -0.68
CA PHE A 407 -8.73 19.92 -1.56
C PHE A 407 -8.60 18.60 -0.80
N GLN A 408 -8.12 18.62 0.46
CA GLN A 408 -8.08 17.47 1.38
C GLN A 408 -9.36 17.33 2.22
N SER A 409 -10.49 17.91 1.80
CA SER A 409 -11.77 17.78 2.52
C SER A 409 -12.51 16.48 2.16
N PRO A 410 -13.25 15.87 3.09
CA PRO A 410 -14.10 14.71 2.78
C PRO A 410 -15.09 15.01 1.66
N TYR A 411 -15.21 14.11 0.68
CA TYR A 411 -16.25 14.20 -0.34
C TYR A 411 -17.60 13.86 0.27
N ARG A 412 -18.66 14.60 -0.12
CA ARG A 412 -20.01 14.42 0.46
C ARG A 412 -21.12 14.24 -0.56
N TRP A 413 -20.87 14.54 -1.83
CA TRP A 413 -21.87 14.40 -2.90
C TRP A 413 -21.19 14.36 -4.29
N ASN A 414 -21.93 13.92 -5.30
CA ASN A 414 -21.46 13.71 -6.68
C ASN A 414 -21.23 14.99 -7.52
N ASN A 415 -21.58 16.15 -6.97
CA ASN A 415 -21.53 17.48 -7.60
C ASN A 415 -20.55 18.42 -6.86
N ASP A 416 -19.50 17.85 -6.26
CA ASP A 416 -18.46 18.57 -5.52
C ASP A 416 -17.69 19.51 -6.48
N LEU A 417 -17.33 20.71 -6.01
CA LEU A 417 -16.58 21.68 -6.82
C LEU A 417 -15.24 21.13 -7.30
N ARG A 418 -14.62 20.22 -6.55
CA ARG A 418 -13.35 19.59 -6.95
C ARG A 418 -13.54 18.64 -8.12
N ILE A 419 -14.69 17.97 -8.22
CA ILE A 419 -15.04 17.14 -9.38
C ILE A 419 -15.16 18.03 -10.62
N LYS A 420 -15.84 19.18 -10.49
CA LYS A 420 -15.96 20.17 -11.58
C LYS A 420 -14.60 20.73 -11.97
N TRP A 421 -13.76 21.09 -11.01
CA TRP A 421 -12.39 21.55 -11.25
C TRP A 421 -11.58 20.49 -12.03
N MET A 422 -11.64 19.21 -11.64
CA MET A 422 -10.96 18.14 -12.38
C MET A 422 -11.47 18.02 -13.83
N GLN A 423 -12.79 18.10 -14.04
CA GLN A 423 -13.43 17.97 -15.36
C GLN A 423 -13.22 19.16 -16.28
N PHE A 424 -13.35 20.38 -15.75
CA PHE A 424 -13.46 21.61 -16.56
C PHE A 424 -12.19 22.46 -16.54
N GLU A 425 -11.26 22.22 -15.62
CA GLU A 425 -10.00 22.97 -15.54
C GLU A 425 -8.79 22.05 -15.70
N PHE A 426 -8.62 21.03 -14.86
CA PHE A 426 -7.40 20.21 -14.81
C PHE A 426 -7.23 19.32 -16.06
N LEU A 427 -8.24 18.52 -16.42
CA LEU A 427 -8.18 17.66 -17.60
C LEU A 427 -8.08 18.47 -18.92
N PRO A 428 -8.86 19.57 -19.12
CA PRO A 428 -8.69 20.45 -20.26
C PRO A 428 -7.32 21.13 -20.31
N TRP A 429 -6.76 21.54 -19.16
CA TRP A 429 -5.40 22.08 -19.10
C TRP A 429 -4.36 21.06 -19.59
N LEU A 430 -4.43 19.80 -19.15
CA LEU A 430 -3.55 18.73 -19.63
C LEU A 430 -3.72 18.46 -21.13
N LYS A 431 -4.95 18.53 -21.65
CA LYS A 431 -5.24 18.35 -23.07
C LYS A 431 -4.67 19.50 -23.90
N ASN A 432 -4.94 20.74 -23.50
CA ASN A 432 -4.42 21.94 -24.16
C ASN A 432 -2.88 21.95 -24.18
N TRP A 433 -2.24 21.51 -23.09
CA TRP A 433 -0.78 21.38 -23.05
C TRP A 433 -0.28 20.38 -24.09
N GLU A 434 -0.91 19.21 -24.18
CA GLU A 434 -0.55 18.19 -25.18
C GLU A 434 -0.79 18.69 -26.61
N ASP A 435 -1.92 19.34 -26.87
CA ASP A 435 -2.29 19.85 -28.19
C ASP A 435 -1.33 20.96 -28.66
N GLN A 436 -0.91 21.87 -27.78
CA GLN A 436 0.12 22.90 -28.07
C GLN A 436 1.48 22.29 -28.42
N VAL A 437 1.83 21.16 -27.82
CA VAL A 437 3.09 20.48 -28.12
C VAL A 437 2.99 19.72 -29.44
N LYS A 438 1.83 19.11 -29.72
CA LYS A 438 1.58 18.41 -30.99
C LYS A 438 1.58 19.36 -32.18
N SER A 439 0.99 20.56 -32.03
CA SER A 439 0.85 21.57 -33.09
C SER A 439 2.17 22.19 -33.57
N LYS A 440 3.29 21.97 -32.86
CA LYS A 440 4.62 22.47 -33.28
C LYS A 440 5.20 21.59 -34.39
N GLU A 441 4.80 21.80 -35.63
CA GLU A 441 5.22 20.97 -36.78
C GLU A 441 6.73 21.04 -37.08
N ASP A 442 7.39 22.11 -36.64
CA ASP A 442 8.82 22.41 -36.79
C ASP A 442 9.74 21.49 -35.97
N LEU A 443 9.22 20.78 -34.97
CA LEU A 443 10.03 19.98 -34.04
C LEU A 443 9.91 18.47 -34.31
N LYS A 444 11.01 17.74 -34.11
CA LYS A 444 10.99 16.27 -34.16
C LYS A 444 10.21 15.68 -32.98
N ALA A 445 9.65 14.48 -33.13
CA ALA A 445 8.87 13.80 -32.09
C ALA A 445 9.59 13.72 -30.73
N ARG A 446 10.91 13.46 -30.74
CA ARG A 446 11.73 13.44 -29.52
C ARG A 446 11.80 14.80 -28.83
N GLU A 447 11.90 15.88 -29.60
CA GLU A 447 11.96 17.25 -29.08
C GLU A 447 10.60 17.65 -28.51
N LYS A 448 9.50 17.31 -29.20
CA LYS A 448 8.13 17.47 -28.69
C LYS A 448 7.94 16.79 -27.33
N ASN A 449 8.41 15.54 -27.19
CA ASN A 449 8.30 14.78 -25.94
C ASN A 449 9.04 15.41 -24.76
N ASN A 450 10.01 16.30 -25.00
CA ASN A 450 10.73 17.04 -23.95
C ASN A 450 10.00 18.33 -23.51
N LEU A 451 8.97 18.76 -24.23
CA LEU A 451 8.20 19.98 -23.95
C LEU A 451 7.05 19.79 -22.96
N ILE A 452 6.76 18.55 -22.60
CA ILE A 452 5.68 18.15 -21.70
C ILE A 452 6.18 17.10 -20.69
N ILE A 453 5.38 16.83 -19.67
CA ILE A 453 5.58 15.70 -18.76
C ILE A 453 5.63 14.38 -19.54
N SER A 454 6.32 13.37 -19.02
CA SER A 454 6.41 12.05 -19.69
C SER A 454 5.03 11.48 -20.03
N GLN A 455 4.93 10.81 -21.19
CA GLN A 455 3.66 10.24 -21.68
C GLN A 455 3.09 9.21 -20.71
N GLU A 456 3.97 8.44 -20.09
CA GLU A 456 3.67 7.46 -19.05
C GLU A 456 2.98 8.11 -17.85
N THR A 457 3.52 9.24 -17.39
CA THR A 457 2.96 9.98 -16.25
C THR A 457 1.67 10.68 -16.66
N LEU A 458 1.62 11.29 -17.85
CA LEU A 458 0.42 11.94 -18.39
C LEU A 458 -0.74 10.95 -18.49
N LEU A 459 -0.50 9.75 -19.02
CA LEU A 459 -1.49 8.69 -19.12
C LEU A 459 -1.97 8.23 -17.73
N GLY A 460 -1.05 7.99 -16.79
CA GLY A 460 -1.41 7.60 -15.42
C GLY A 460 -2.25 8.65 -14.70
N ILE A 461 -1.93 9.94 -14.87
CA ILE A 461 -2.73 11.05 -14.34
C ILE A 461 -4.13 11.07 -14.96
N ARG A 462 -4.23 10.91 -16.28
CA ARG A 462 -5.53 10.87 -16.97
C ARG A 462 -6.39 9.70 -16.49
N ILE A 463 -5.82 8.49 -16.46
CA ILE A 463 -6.50 7.28 -15.96
C ILE A 463 -7.06 7.56 -14.56
N THR A 464 -6.20 8.03 -13.65
CA THR A 464 -6.56 8.29 -12.25
C THR A 464 -7.63 9.38 -12.13
N ALA A 465 -7.50 10.49 -12.87
CA ALA A 465 -8.47 11.58 -12.81
C ALA A 465 -9.85 11.20 -13.36
N TYR A 466 -9.91 10.54 -14.53
CA TYR A 466 -11.17 10.05 -15.09
C TYR A 466 -11.82 9.00 -14.18
N SER A 467 -11.05 8.03 -13.70
CA SER A 467 -11.52 7.02 -12.74
C SER A 467 -12.06 7.63 -11.46
N PHE A 468 -11.37 8.63 -10.91
CA PHE A 468 -11.79 9.26 -9.67
C PHE A 468 -13.08 10.05 -9.83
N ILE A 469 -13.21 10.79 -10.94
CA ILE A 469 -14.45 11.51 -11.29
C ILE A 469 -15.64 10.53 -11.36
N ASP A 470 -15.49 9.45 -12.11
CA ASP A 470 -16.58 8.49 -12.33
C ASP A 470 -16.86 7.66 -11.07
N LEU A 471 -15.82 7.31 -10.31
CA LEU A 471 -15.96 6.67 -9.00
C LEU A 471 -16.79 7.54 -8.06
N LEU A 472 -16.48 8.83 -7.92
CA LEU A 472 -17.23 9.73 -7.04
C LEU A 472 -18.69 9.86 -7.48
N LYS A 473 -18.95 9.96 -8.79
CA LYS A 473 -20.32 9.95 -9.31
C LYS A 473 -21.04 8.63 -9.00
N CYS A 474 -20.35 7.50 -9.07
CA CYS A 474 -20.89 6.18 -8.80
C CYS A 474 -21.17 5.97 -7.30
N ILE A 475 -20.21 6.24 -6.41
CA ILE A 475 -20.35 5.91 -4.99
C ILE A 475 -21.48 6.68 -4.31
N PHE A 476 -21.74 7.93 -4.70
CA PHE A 476 -22.81 8.73 -4.11
C PHE A 476 -24.20 8.37 -4.64
N THR A 477 -24.33 7.44 -5.58
CA THR A 477 -25.63 6.80 -5.88
C THR A 477 -25.89 5.57 -5.02
N ILE A 478 -24.90 5.08 -4.27
CA ILE A 478 -25.03 3.92 -3.39
C ILE A 478 -25.75 4.35 -2.11
N PRO A 479 -26.89 3.73 -1.75
CA PRO A 479 -27.61 4.05 -0.51
C PRO A 479 -26.74 3.81 0.72
N GLY A 480 -26.71 4.80 1.63
CA GLY A 480 -25.96 4.73 2.90
C GLY A 480 -24.60 5.42 2.88
N VAL A 481 -24.05 5.75 1.71
CA VAL A 481 -22.81 6.53 1.62
C VAL A 481 -23.06 7.97 2.06
N LYS A 482 -22.35 8.43 3.10
CA LYS A 482 -22.47 9.79 3.64
C LYS A 482 -21.24 10.63 3.26
N PRO A 483 -20.05 10.38 3.82
CA PRO A 483 -18.81 10.91 3.26
C PRO A 483 -17.92 9.81 2.67
N PHE A 484 -17.05 10.23 1.75
CA PHE A 484 -15.98 9.40 1.20
C PHE A 484 -14.62 10.04 1.47
N LEU A 485 -13.68 9.18 1.88
CA LEU A 485 -12.28 9.51 2.15
C LEU A 485 -11.46 8.80 1.06
N SER A 486 -10.76 9.58 0.24
CA SER A 486 -10.04 9.13 -0.96
C SER A 486 -8.64 8.62 -0.68
#